data_AF-A0A160U0K0-F1
#
_entry.id   AF-A0A160U0K0-F1
#
_cell.length_a   1.000
_cell.length_b   1.000
_cell.length_c   1.000
_cell.angle_alpha   90.00
_cell.angle_beta   90.00
_cell.angle_gamma   90.00
#
_symmetry.space_group_name_H-M   'P 1'
#
loop_
_entity.id
_entity.type
_entity.pdbx_description
1 polymer ?
#
loop_
_entity_poly.entity_id
_entity_poly.type
_entity_poly.pdbx_seq_one_letter_code
_entity_poly.pdbx_strand_id
1 'polypeptide(L)'
;MKLFLAASAAITLFALPAMAQSTTVEFASSDGTTALVVFYENGTASMDGGDPIPYTMDEESKTICGQTPEGDICATFDELGEDVGFSTGFTNTAGQSGTATITAAD
;
A
#
# COMPACT_ATOMS: atom_id res chain seq x y z
N MET A 1 54.30 6.64 -7.07
CA MET A 1 53.97 5.37 -6.36
C MET A 1 52.63 5.58 -5.67
N LYS A 2 51.63 4.75 -6.00
CA LYS A 2 50.30 4.72 -5.38
C LYS A 2 50.42 4.29 -3.92
N LEU A 3 49.82 5.04 -3.00
CA LEU A 3 49.51 4.52 -1.67
C LEU A 3 48.06 4.86 -1.34
N PHE A 4 47.24 3.83 -1.52
CA PHE A 4 45.89 3.66 -1.02
C PHE A 4 45.89 3.71 0.50
N LEU A 5 44.81 4.24 1.10
CA LEU A 5 44.10 3.65 2.25
C LEU A 5 43.01 4.64 2.71
N ALA A 6 41.88 4.62 2.01
CA ALA A 6 40.63 5.19 2.54
C ALA A 6 39.97 4.10 3.39
N ALA A 7 40.05 4.28 4.70
CA ALA A 7 39.27 3.52 5.67
C ALA A 7 37.82 4.02 5.64
N SER A 8 36.86 3.13 5.45
CA SER A 8 35.45 3.39 5.77
C SER A 8 34.82 2.12 6.29
N ALA A 9 34.24 2.25 7.48
CA ALA A 9 33.68 1.20 8.31
C ALA A 9 32.63 0.35 7.60
N ALA A 10 32.76 -0.98 7.73
CA ALA A 10 31.65 -1.89 7.49
C ALA A 10 30.62 -1.69 8.62
N ILE A 11 29.57 -0.93 8.34
CA ILE A 11 28.38 -0.87 9.20
C ILE A 11 27.60 -2.15 8.93
N THR A 12 27.77 -3.14 9.80
CA THR A 12 26.86 -4.29 9.88
C THR A 12 25.53 -3.79 10.42
N LEU A 13 24.61 -3.40 9.54
CA LEU A 13 23.21 -3.22 9.87
C LEU A 13 22.62 -4.61 10.16
N PHE A 14 22.46 -4.92 11.44
CA PHE A 14 21.47 -5.91 11.83
C PHE A 14 20.11 -5.34 11.44
N ALA A 15 19.58 -5.78 10.30
CA ALA A 15 18.17 -5.58 9.97
C ALA A 15 17.37 -6.36 11.03
N LEU A 16 16.97 -5.67 12.08
CA LEU A 16 15.86 -6.11 12.91
C LEU A 16 14.67 -6.36 11.97
N PRO A 17 13.81 -7.35 12.26
CA PRO A 17 12.57 -7.46 11.52
C PRO A 17 11.84 -6.13 11.76
N ALA A 18 11.66 -5.34 10.70
CA ALA A 18 10.64 -4.30 10.74
C ALA A 18 9.36 -5.04 11.14
N MET A 19 8.85 -4.77 12.34
CA MET A 19 7.45 -5.04 12.63
C MET A 19 6.73 -4.40 11.44
N ALA A 20 6.15 -5.22 10.56
CA ALA A 20 5.66 -4.73 9.29
C ALA A 20 4.50 -3.78 9.60
N GLN A 21 4.78 -2.47 9.62
CA GLN A 21 3.74 -1.48 9.75
C GLN A 21 2.79 -1.69 8.57
N SER A 22 1.50 -1.63 8.87
CA SER A 22 0.48 -1.92 7.89
C SER A 22 -0.74 -1.06 8.11
N THR A 23 -1.38 -0.68 7.01
CA THR A 23 -2.62 0.10 7.02
C THR A 23 -3.73 -0.77 6.46
N THR A 24 -4.78 -0.99 7.24
CA THR A 24 -5.98 -1.71 6.78
C THR A 24 -7.02 -0.71 6.31
N VAL A 25 -7.48 -0.89 5.08
CA VAL A 25 -8.50 -0.06 4.43
C VAL A 25 -9.69 -0.93 4.05
N GLU A 26 -10.88 -0.54 4.50
CA GLU A 26 -12.15 -1.12 4.06
C GLU A 26 -12.66 -0.36 2.84
N PHE A 27 -12.89 -1.08 1.74
CA PHE A 27 -13.49 -0.59 0.52
C PHE A 27 -14.96 -1.01 0.49
N ALA A 28 -15.86 -0.08 0.78
CA ALA A 28 -17.29 -0.27 0.66
C ALA A 28 -17.77 0.24 -0.71
N SER A 29 -18.00 -0.69 -1.64
CA SER A 29 -18.48 -0.40 -2.99
C SER A 29 -19.96 -0.01 -3.00
N SER A 30 -20.35 0.81 -3.97
CA SER A 30 -21.74 1.27 -4.12
C SER A 30 -22.73 0.16 -4.49
N ASP A 31 -22.24 -1.00 -4.95
CA ASP A 31 -23.03 -2.20 -5.21
C ASP A 31 -23.35 -3.01 -3.92
N GLY A 32 -22.87 -2.55 -2.76
CA GLY A 32 -23.07 -3.18 -1.46
C GLY A 32 -22.02 -4.23 -1.11
N THR A 33 -21.00 -4.45 -1.96
CA THR A 33 -19.86 -5.31 -1.64
C THR A 33 -18.83 -4.56 -0.79
N THR A 34 -18.14 -5.29 0.08
CA THR A 34 -17.06 -4.77 0.92
C THR A 34 -15.82 -5.63 0.75
N ALA A 35 -14.65 -5.01 0.63
CA ALA A 35 -13.35 -5.70 0.63
C ALA A 35 -12.43 -5.04 1.65
N LEU A 36 -11.64 -5.84 2.36
CA LEU A 36 -10.58 -5.36 3.25
C LEU A 36 -9.24 -5.50 2.55
N VAL A 37 -8.49 -4.41 2.47
CA VAL A 37 -7.14 -4.43 1.91
C VAL A 37 -6.15 -3.99 2.98
N VAL A 38 -5.15 -4.83 3.23
CA VAL A 38 -4.04 -4.54 4.11
C VAL A 38 -2.85 -4.12 3.25
N PHE A 39 -2.42 -2.87 3.37
CA PHE A 39 -1.21 -2.34 2.74
C PHE A 39 -0.03 -2.49 3.69
N TYR A 40 1.02 -3.16 3.24
CA TYR A 40 2.24 -3.36 4.01
C TYR A 40 3.33 -2.39 3.55
N GLU A 41 4.14 -1.85 4.48
CA GLU A 41 5.28 -0.97 4.14
C GLU A 41 6.32 -1.59 3.20
N ASN A 42 6.31 -2.91 3.02
CA ASN A 42 7.18 -3.60 2.08
C ASN A 42 6.76 -3.44 0.60
N GLY A 43 5.70 -2.68 0.31
CA GLY A 43 5.18 -2.44 -1.04
C GLY A 43 4.27 -3.55 -1.56
N THR A 44 3.70 -4.36 -0.66
CA THR A 44 2.70 -5.39 -1.00
C THR A 44 1.36 -5.10 -0.32
N ALA A 45 0.28 -5.59 -0.90
CA ALA A 45 -1.06 -5.47 -0.36
C ALA A 45 -1.77 -6.83 -0.40
N SER A 46 -2.56 -7.13 0.63
CA SER A 46 -3.39 -8.33 0.70
C SER A 46 -4.85 -7.92 0.72
N MET A 47 -5.66 -8.50 -0.17
CA MET A 47 -7.10 -8.31 -0.22
C MET A 47 -7.80 -9.50 0.44
N ASP A 48 -8.68 -9.24 1.40
CA ASP A 48 -9.48 -10.21 2.15
C ASP A 48 -8.67 -11.39 2.73
N GLY A 49 -7.42 -11.11 3.13
CA GLY A 49 -6.49 -12.11 3.69
C GLY A 49 -5.88 -13.05 2.64
N GLY A 50 -6.00 -12.75 1.35
CA GLY A 50 -5.31 -13.44 0.27
C GLY A 50 -3.80 -13.23 0.29
N ASP A 51 -3.09 -13.91 -0.62
CA ASP A 51 -1.64 -13.75 -0.75
C ASP A 51 -1.27 -12.29 -1.09
N PRO A 52 -0.28 -11.68 -0.40
CA PRO A 52 0.14 -10.32 -0.69
C PRO A 52 0.68 -10.20 -2.13
N ILE A 53 0.16 -9.23 -2.86
CA ILE A 53 0.60 -8.87 -4.21
C ILE A 53 1.34 -7.53 -4.18
N PRO A 54 2.29 -7.28 -5.09
CA PRO A 54 2.90 -5.96 -5.21
C PRO A 54 1.85 -4.89 -5.53
N TYR A 55 2.04 -3.69 -4.99
CA TYR A 55 1.28 -2.52 -5.42
C TYR A 55 2.19 -1.34 -5.70
N THR A 56 1.70 -0.41 -6.51
CA THR A 56 2.31 0.91 -6.70
C THR A 56 1.34 1.99 -6.24
N MET A 57 1.86 3.07 -5.68
CA MET A 57 1.09 4.24 -5.28
C MET A 57 1.65 5.46 -6.00
N ASP A 58 0.76 6.22 -6.62
CA ASP A 58 1.04 7.50 -7.23
C ASP A 58 0.29 8.59 -6.45
N GLU A 59 1.05 9.36 -5.65
CA GLU A 59 0.47 10.37 -4.76
C GLU A 59 -0.09 11.58 -5.52
N GLU A 60 0.46 11.90 -6.70
CA GLU A 60 0.03 13.02 -7.53
C GLU A 60 -1.38 12.79 -8.09
N SER A 61 -1.62 11.61 -8.64
CA SER A 61 -2.93 11.17 -9.14
C SER A 61 -3.80 10.50 -8.08
N LYS A 62 -3.31 10.37 -6.84
CA LYS A 62 -3.99 9.70 -5.72
C LYS A 62 -4.46 8.30 -6.12
N THR A 63 -3.61 7.55 -6.80
CA THR A 63 -3.96 6.25 -7.38
C THR A 63 -3.09 5.15 -6.81
N ILE A 64 -3.70 4.04 -6.39
CA ILE A 64 -3.01 2.83 -5.95
C ILE A 64 -3.35 1.70 -6.91
N CYS A 65 -2.34 1.01 -7.45
CA CYS A 65 -2.51 -0.10 -8.39
C CYS A 65 -1.97 -1.41 -7.79
N GLY A 66 -2.83 -2.40 -7.58
CA GLY A 66 -2.44 -3.76 -7.25
C GLY A 66 -2.08 -4.55 -8.51
N GLN A 67 -0.94 -5.24 -8.49
CA GLN A 67 -0.43 -6.00 -9.62
C GLN A 67 -0.86 -7.45 -9.56
N THR A 68 -1.76 -7.86 -10.46
CA THR A 68 -2.20 -9.26 -10.57
C THR A 68 -1.78 -9.88 -11.90
N PRO A 69 -1.68 -11.21 -12.00
CA PRO A 69 -1.43 -11.88 -13.28
C PRO A 69 -2.51 -11.62 -14.35
N GLU A 70 -3.73 -11.25 -13.94
CA GLU A 70 -4.87 -10.99 -14.82
C GLU A 70 -4.91 -9.53 -15.31
N GLY A 71 -4.08 -8.66 -14.73
CA GLY A 71 -3.99 -7.25 -15.03
C GLY A 71 -3.94 -6.39 -13.76
N ASP A 72 -3.49 -5.15 -13.92
CA ASP A 72 -3.42 -4.20 -12.81
C ASP A 72 -4.83 -3.69 -12.47
N ILE A 73 -5.17 -3.71 -11.18
CA ILE A 73 -6.40 -3.13 -10.66
C ILE A 73 -6.01 -1.86 -9.91
N CYS A 74 -6.38 -0.71 -10.44
CA CYS A 74 -6.08 0.58 -9.82
C CYS A 74 -7.32 1.20 -9.18
N ALA A 75 -7.15 1.81 -8.01
CA ALA A 75 -8.14 2.62 -7.33
C ALA A 75 -7.62 4.06 -7.20
N THR A 76 -8.38 5.02 -7.72
CA THR A 76 -8.14 6.45 -7.58
C THR A 76 -9.01 6.99 -6.45
N PHE A 77 -8.42 7.73 -5.53
CA PHE A 77 -9.06 8.30 -4.36
C PHE A 77 -9.31 9.80 -4.52
N ASP A 78 -10.39 10.31 -3.94
CA ASP A 78 -10.68 11.75 -3.95
C ASP A 78 -9.64 12.52 -3.13
N GLU A 79 -9.28 11.96 -1.98
CA GLU A 79 -8.29 12.47 -1.02
C GLU A 79 -7.49 11.31 -0.41
N LEU A 80 -6.22 11.58 -0.09
CA LEU A 80 -5.36 10.67 0.66
C LEU A 80 -5.36 11.08 2.13
N GLY A 81 -5.32 10.08 3.01
CA GLY A 81 -5.20 10.26 4.45
C GLY A 81 -4.53 9.03 5.05
N GLU A 82 -4.08 9.17 6.30
CA GLU A 82 -3.32 8.13 7.01
C GLU A 82 -3.95 7.77 8.37
N ASP A 83 -4.90 8.60 8.84
CA ASP A 83 -5.52 8.44 10.15
C ASP A 83 -6.62 7.36 10.15
N VAL A 84 -6.64 6.51 11.18
CA VAL A 84 -7.74 5.57 11.41
C VAL A 84 -9.05 6.34 11.58
N GLY A 85 -10.08 5.92 10.83
CA GLY A 85 -11.37 6.59 10.75
C GLY A 85 -11.46 7.64 9.63
N PHE A 86 -10.37 7.92 8.91
CA PHE A 86 -10.43 8.71 7.68
C PHE A 86 -11.17 7.92 6.60
N SER A 87 -12.10 8.60 5.91
CA SER A 87 -12.88 8.04 4.81
C SER A 87 -12.81 8.94 3.59
N THR A 88 -12.68 8.34 2.41
CA THR A 88 -12.56 9.04 1.14
C THR A 88 -13.32 8.28 0.05
N GLY A 89 -13.77 8.98 -1.00
CA GLY A 89 -14.33 8.31 -2.16
C GLY A 89 -13.23 7.62 -2.95
N PHE A 90 -13.56 6.48 -3.58
CA PHE A 90 -12.68 5.84 -4.55
C PHE A 90 -13.43 5.47 -5.83
N THR A 91 -12.69 5.39 -6.94
CA THR A 91 -13.13 4.80 -8.21
C THR A 91 -12.04 3.88 -8.73
N ASN A 92 -12.38 2.65 -9.11
CA ASN A 92 -11.42 1.70 -9.67
C ASN A 92 -11.46 1.65 -11.21
N THR A 93 -10.48 0.99 -11.81
CA THR A 93 -10.37 0.80 -13.27
C THR A 93 -11.50 -0.02 -13.87
N ALA A 94 -12.21 -0.81 -13.06
CA ALA A 94 -13.43 -1.52 -13.48
C ALA A 94 -14.69 -0.64 -13.46
N GLY A 95 -14.57 0.64 -13.06
CA GLY A 95 -15.67 1.58 -12.97
C GLY A 95 -16.54 1.42 -11.71
N GLN A 96 -16.13 0.59 -10.76
CA GLN A 96 -16.76 0.55 -9.44
C GLN A 96 -16.29 1.74 -8.63
N SER A 97 -17.21 2.34 -7.91
CA SER A 97 -16.94 3.44 -6.98
C SER A 97 -17.55 3.16 -5.62
N GLY A 98 -17.01 3.80 -4.59
CA GLY A 98 -17.44 3.58 -3.23
C GLY A 98 -16.71 4.48 -2.24
N THR A 99 -16.68 4.05 -0.98
CA THR A 99 -15.96 4.71 0.10
C THR A 99 -14.84 3.79 0.60
N ALA A 100 -13.64 4.33 0.68
CA ALA A 100 -12.49 3.70 1.31
C ALA A 100 -12.31 4.30 2.71
N THR A 101 -12.21 3.46 3.74
CA THR A 101 -12.06 3.88 5.13
C THR A 101 -10.88 3.19 5.78
N ILE A 102 -9.99 3.95 6.41
CA ILE A 102 -8.88 3.38 7.19
C ILE A 102 -9.45 2.83 8.49
N THR A 103 -9.35 1.52 8.69
CA THR A 103 -9.94 0.83 9.85
C THR A 103 -8.90 0.42 10.89
N ALA A 104 -7.64 0.25 10.48
CA ALA A 104 -6.52 0.00 11.36
C ALA A 104 -5.21 0.54 10.76
N ALA A 105 -4.28 0.91 11.64
CA ALA A 105 -2.91 1.25 11.30
C ALA A 105 -2.02 0.74 12.45
N ASP A 106 -0.99 -0.02 12.11
CA ASP A 106 -0.02 -0.65 13.03
C ASP A 106 1.40 -0.24 12.70
#